data_AF-A0A0A2LLF3-F1
#
_entry.id   AF-A0A0A2LLF3-F1
#
_cell.length_a   1.000
_cell.length_b   1.000
_cell.length_c   1.000
_cell.angle_alpha   90.00
_cell.angle_beta   90.00
_cell.angle_gamma   90.00
#
_symmetry.space_group_name_H-M   'P 1'
#
loop_
_entity.id
_entity.type
_entity.pdbx_description
1 polymer ?
#
loop_
_entity_poly.entity_id
_entity_poly.type
_entity_poly.pdbx_seq_one_letter_code
_entity_poly.pdbx_strand_id
1 'polypeptide(L)'
;MAKLKLRGKDLIAIGYPQNKSISIAMEAMLKHYKREPKGKVLKMLKEVLLAPKNYKQDGVFGKIAEALTDVKKTEFRHLNATRAPFTIFGEGEIQKSAKDQLYTALKLPVAKAGALMPDGHHGYGLPIGGVLATENAVIPYGVGVDIGCRMCLSIYDINPSFIEGHKDKYVNILEKQTRFGMNEVHYKPNDHEIFERTEFRDIPFVKKLKDKAYKQLGSSGGGNHFVEFGIIEVTAQDDVLKVPPGQYVGVLSHSGSRGLGANIAKNYTYLATKQTPLPKEAQHLAWLDLNTHDGQEYWLAMNLAGDYASACHHDIHKRIAKELGARPLTMVENHHNFAWKEVINGQELIVHRKGATPAQKNVLGIIPGSMTAPGYIVKGKGNEQSLSSASHGAGRVLSRAEAKRTLTRSDLKKVLKNHGVTLIGAGMDEAPMAYKDINRVMAHQTDLIDVVGMFTPKIVRMDKG
;
A
#
# COMPACT_ATOMS: atom_id res chain seq x y z
N MET A 1 26.60 -26.78 18.72
CA MET A 1 27.45 -26.10 17.70
C MET A 1 27.94 -24.77 18.25
N ALA A 2 29.23 -24.48 18.15
CA ALA A 2 29.80 -23.22 18.61
C ALA A 2 29.23 -22.03 17.81
N LYS A 3 28.97 -20.91 18.49
CA LYS A 3 28.55 -19.65 17.85
C LYS A 3 29.70 -19.13 16.98
N LEU A 4 29.41 -18.76 15.73
CA LEU A 4 30.40 -18.22 14.79
C LEU A 4 31.21 -17.09 15.45
N LYS A 5 32.53 -17.25 15.52
CA LYS A 5 33.49 -16.23 15.98
C LYS A 5 34.27 -15.71 14.77
N LEU A 6 33.82 -14.60 14.21
CA LEU A 6 34.44 -13.92 13.07
C LEU A 6 34.98 -12.56 13.54
N ARG A 7 36.23 -12.25 13.20
CA ARG A 7 36.90 -10.98 13.55
C ARG A 7 37.31 -10.25 12.27
N GLY A 8 37.43 -8.92 12.32
CA GLY A 8 37.85 -8.13 11.16
C GLY A 8 39.21 -8.57 10.59
N LYS A 9 40.14 -8.98 11.46
CA LYS A 9 41.45 -9.55 11.06
C LYS A 9 41.32 -10.79 10.17
N ASP A 10 40.26 -11.58 10.34
CA ASP A 10 40.03 -12.78 9.52
C ASP A 10 39.61 -12.39 8.09
N LEU A 11 38.89 -11.29 7.91
CA LEU A 11 38.47 -10.77 6.59
C LEU A 11 39.63 -10.09 5.88
N ILE A 12 40.44 -9.33 6.62
CA ILE A 12 41.69 -8.74 6.10
C ILE A 12 42.60 -9.85 5.56
N ALA A 13 42.74 -10.96 6.29
CA ALA A 13 43.58 -12.09 5.88
C ALA A 13 43.13 -12.77 4.58
N ILE A 14 41.84 -12.69 4.22
CA ILE A 14 41.33 -13.22 2.94
C ILE A 14 41.27 -12.16 1.83
N GLY A 15 41.72 -10.93 2.10
CA GLY A 15 41.89 -9.87 1.10
C GLY A 15 40.80 -8.79 1.08
N TYR A 16 39.92 -8.71 2.09
CA TYR A 16 38.94 -7.63 2.14
C TYR A 16 39.62 -6.26 2.34
N PRO A 17 39.16 -5.21 1.63
CA PRO A 17 39.65 -3.85 1.85
C PRO A 17 39.26 -3.36 3.24
N GLN A 18 40.13 -2.58 3.88
CA GLN A 18 39.90 -2.02 5.22
C GLN A 18 38.93 -0.84 5.18
N ASN A 19 37.70 -1.09 4.76
CA ASN A 19 36.60 -0.14 4.70
C ASN A 19 35.31 -0.76 5.29
N LYS A 20 34.16 -0.14 5.03
CA LYS A 20 32.86 -0.62 5.55
C LYS A 20 32.48 -2.03 5.12
N SER A 21 33.08 -2.59 4.06
CA SER A 21 32.83 -3.96 3.61
C SER A 21 33.11 -5.01 4.69
N ILE A 22 34.13 -4.79 5.55
CA ILE A 22 34.45 -5.70 6.66
C ILE A 22 33.31 -5.74 7.67
N SER A 23 32.85 -4.58 8.15
CA SER A 23 31.74 -4.52 9.11
C SER A 23 30.45 -5.10 8.52
N ILE A 24 30.14 -4.79 7.27
CA ILE A 24 28.94 -5.28 6.57
C ILE A 24 29.00 -6.80 6.43
N ALA A 25 30.14 -7.35 6.00
CA ALA A 25 30.33 -8.80 5.87
C ALA A 25 30.24 -9.50 7.22
N MET A 26 30.85 -8.95 8.26
CA MET A 26 30.78 -9.53 9.60
C MET A 26 29.35 -9.56 10.14
N GLU A 27 28.63 -8.45 10.04
CA GLU A 27 27.22 -8.36 10.47
C GLU A 27 26.34 -9.34 9.70
N ALA A 28 26.48 -9.41 8.38
CA ALA A 28 25.74 -10.34 7.54
C ALA A 28 26.00 -11.81 7.95
N MET A 29 27.25 -12.20 8.15
CA MET A 29 27.59 -13.57 8.53
C MET A 29 27.13 -13.93 9.94
N LEU A 30 27.26 -13.01 10.89
CA LEU A 30 26.76 -13.20 12.27
C LEU A 30 25.23 -13.24 12.34
N LYS A 31 24.53 -12.62 11.38
CA LYS A 31 23.07 -12.62 11.30
C LYS A 31 22.52 -13.87 10.60
N HIS A 32 23.14 -14.29 9.49
CA HIS A 32 22.60 -15.33 8.60
C HIS A 32 23.28 -16.69 8.73
N TYR A 33 24.57 -16.73 9.09
CA TYR A 33 25.39 -17.95 9.12
C TYR A 33 26.00 -18.22 10.51
N LYS A 34 25.34 -17.77 11.59
CA LYS A 34 25.85 -17.86 12.98
C LYS A 34 26.16 -19.27 13.50
N ARG A 35 25.65 -20.31 12.83
CA ARG A 35 25.84 -21.73 13.19
C ARG A 35 26.80 -22.46 12.25
N GLU A 36 27.28 -21.81 11.18
CA GLU A 36 28.19 -22.41 10.22
C GLU A 36 29.64 -22.39 10.72
N PRO A 37 30.49 -23.38 10.34
CA PRO A 37 31.91 -23.37 10.65
C PRO A 37 32.61 -22.16 10.04
N LYS A 38 33.54 -21.55 10.79
CA LYS A 38 34.30 -20.36 10.36
C LYS A 38 34.99 -20.56 9.00
N GLY A 39 35.58 -21.73 8.74
CA GLY A 39 36.25 -22.01 7.46
C GLY A 39 35.30 -21.92 6.25
N LYS A 40 34.08 -22.45 6.39
CA LYS A 40 33.05 -22.37 5.34
C LYS A 40 32.61 -20.91 5.11
N VAL A 41 32.42 -20.15 6.19
CA VAL A 41 32.08 -18.72 6.12
C VAL A 41 33.16 -17.91 5.39
N LEU A 42 34.43 -18.13 5.73
CA LEU A 42 35.55 -17.45 5.06
C LEU A 42 35.66 -17.82 3.57
N LYS A 43 35.36 -19.07 3.20
CA LYS A 43 35.31 -19.49 1.80
C LYS A 43 34.23 -18.73 1.02
N MET A 44 33.00 -18.67 1.54
CA MET A 44 31.91 -17.92 0.92
C MET A 44 32.26 -16.44 0.76
N LEU A 45 32.81 -15.81 1.81
CA LEU A 45 33.23 -14.40 1.74
C LEU A 45 34.34 -14.17 0.71
N LYS A 46 35.26 -15.14 0.51
CA LYS A 46 36.32 -15.07 -0.49
C LYS A 46 35.76 -15.17 -1.91
N GLU A 47 34.75 -16.00 -2.15
CA GLU A 47 34.05 -16.07 -3.44
C GLU A 47 33.38 -14.74 -3.80
N VAL A 48 32.71 -14.10 -2.83
CA VAL A 48 32.12 -12.76 -3.00
C VAL A 48 33.20 -11.70 -3.27
N LEU A 49 34.35 -11.78 -2.60
CA LEU A 49 35.46 -10.85 -2.82
C LEU A 49 36.05 -10.97 -4.24
N LEU A 50 36.16 -12.20 -4.75
CA LEU A 50 36.75 -12.46 -6.07
C LEU A 50 35.83 -12.05 -7.22
N ALA A 51 34.51 -12.19 -7.04
CA ALA A 51 33.53 -11.90 -8.09
C ALA A 51 32.32 -11.11 -7.55
N PRO A 52 32.52 -9.91 -6.96
CA PRO A 52 31.44 -9.18 -6.27
C PRO A 52 30.27 -8.85 -7.19
N LYS A 53 30.53 -8.62 -8.49
CA LYS A 53 29.48 -8.36 -9.49
C LYS A 53 28.43 -9.47 -9.57
N ASN A 54 28.81 -10.73 -9.35
CA ASN A 54 27.90 -11.88 -9.42
C ASN A 54 26.91 -11.94 -8.25
N TYR A 55 27.23 -11.25 -7.15
CA TYR A 55 26.45 -11.28 -5.92
C TYR A 55 25.63 -10.00 -5.71
N LYS A 56 25.67 -9.01 -6.61
CA LYS A 56 24.96 -7.72 -6.43
C LYS A 56 23.46 -7.88 -6.09
N GLN A 57 22.81 -8.90 -6.66
CA GLN A 57 21.39 -9.20 -6.45
C GLN A 57 21.14 -10.29 -5.40
N ASP A 58 22.18 -10.79 -4.71
CA ASP A 58 22.03 -11.82 -3.68
C ASP A 58 21.51 -11.20 -2.36
N GLY A 59 20.46 -11.78 -1.76
CA GLY A 59 19.83 -11.24 -0.56
C GLY A 59 20.64 -11.30 0.73
N VAL A 60 21.79 -11.99 0.75
CA VAL A 60 22.73 -11.98 1.89
C VAL A 60 24.04 -11.30 1.54
N PHE A 61 24.60 -11.60 0.36
CA PHE A 61 25.91 -11.15 -0.07
C PHE A 61 25.88 -9.84 -0.87
N GLY A 62 24.71 -9.38 -1.33
CA GLY A 62 24.59 -8.20 -2.18
C GLY A 62 25.10 -6.90 -1.56
N LYS A 63 24.81 -6.65 -0.27
CA LYS A 63 25.40 -5.48 0.44
C LYS A 63 26.92 -5.56 0.54
N ILE A 64 27.46 -6.76 0.66
CA ILE A 64 28.91 -6.96 0.73
C ILE A 64 29.51 -6.66 -0.65
N ALA A 65 28.92 -7.22 -1.71
CA ALA A 65 29.30 -6.93 -3.09
C ALA A 65 29.24 -5.44 -3.44
N GLU A 66 28.19 -4.74 -3.02
CA GLU A 66 28.06 -3.30 -3.20
C GLU A 66 29.18 -2.56 -2.45
N ALA A 67 29.42 -2.86 -1.16
CA ALA A 67 30.48 -2.21 -0.40
C ALA A 67 31.91 -2.48 -0.92
N LEU A 68 32.09 -3.58 -1.67
CA LEU A 68 33.34 -3.91 -2.35
C LEU A 68 33.49 -3.19 -3.70
N THR A 69 32.39 -2.75 -4.32
CA THR A 69 32.40 -2.14 -5.67
C THR A 69 32.12 -0.65 -5.68
N ASP A 70 31.33 -0.14 -4.74
CA ASP A 70 30.85 1.24 -4.68
C ASP A 70 31.13 1.84 -3.29
N VAL A 71 32.10 2.76 -3.21
CA VAL A 71 32.37 3.56 -2.01
C VAL A 71 31.55 4.85 -2.07
N LYS A 72 30.21 4.76 -2.13
CA LYS A 72 29.37 5.96 -2.00
C LYS A 72 29.40 6.47 -0.55
N LYS A 73 29.91 7.68 -0.34
CA LYS A 73 29.80 8.36 0.95
C LYS A 73 28.37 8.82 1.14
N THR A 74 27.83 8.61 2.35
CA THR A 74 26.53 9.18 2.75
C THR A 74 26.71 10.68 2.91
N GLU A 75 25.98 11.47 2.13
CA GLU A 75 26.05 12.92 2.12
C GLU A 75 24.69 13.52 2.43
N PHE A 76 24.69 14.66 3.13
CA PHE A 76 23.49 15.44 3.37
C PHE A 76 22.91 15.95 2.04
N ARG A 77 21.63 15.72 1.81
CA ARG A 77 20.94 16.14 0.60
C ARG A 77 20.20 17.45 0.85
N HIS A 78 20.42 18.43 -0.01
CA HIS A 78 19.68 19.68 0.02
C HIS A 78 18.43 19.61 -0.85
N LEU A 79 17.41 20.37 -0.47
CA LEU A 79 16.23 20.57 -1.30
C LEU A 79 16.54 21.58 -2.41
N ASN A 80 15.95 21.37 -3.58
CA ASN A 80 15.98 22.33 -4.68
C ASN A 80 15.26 23.63 -4.29
N ALA A 81 15.73 24.75 -4.82
CA ALA A 81 15.07 26.04 -4.62
C ALA A 81 13.68 26.08 -5.27
N THR A 82 13.55 25.47 -6.44
CA THR A 82 12.31 25.37 -7.22
C THR A 82 11.64 24.00 -7.03
N ARG A 83 10.34 23.96 -7.28
CA ARG A 83 9.53 22.74 -7.28
C ARG A 83 9.56 22.10 -8.67
N ALA A 84 9.53 20.78 -8.73
CA ALA A 84 9.15 20.06 -9.95
C ALA A 84 7.73 20.47 -10.41
N PRO A 85 7.42 20.36 -11.72
CA PRO A 85 6.08 20.62 -12.26
C PRO A 85 4.98 19.82 -11.54
N PHE A 86 3.82 20.43 -11.32
CA PHE A 86 2.72 19.79 -10.62
C PHE A 86 1.35 20.38 -10.94
N THR A 87 0.30 19.61 -10.63
CA THR A 87 -1.11 20.03 -10.73
C THR A 87 -1.87 19.67 -9.45
N ILE A 88 -2.75 20.55 -8.99
CA ILE A 88 -3.65 20.28 -7.85
C ILE A 88 -5.08 20.30 -8.36
N PHE A 89 -5.80 19.21 -8.13
CA PHE A 89 -7.21 19.07 -8.49
C PHE A 89 -8.07 19.36 -7.26
N GLY A 90 -9.11 20.17 -7.41
CA GLY A 90 -9.98 20.55 -6.29
C GLY A 90 -9.27 21.35 -5.21
N GLU A 91 -8.37 22.28 -5.55
CA GLU A 91 -7.52 22.99 -4.59
C GLU A 91 -8.28 23.62 -3.41
N GLY A 92 -9.50 24.10 -3.63
CA GLY A 92 -10.37 24.67 -2.59
C GLY A 92 -10.81 23.69 -1.50
N GLU A 93 -10.76 22.39 -1.78
CA GLU A 93 -11.13 21.30 -0.84
C GLU A 93 -9.94 20.83 0.03
N ILE A 94 -8.75 21.40 -0.19
CA ILE A 94 -7.50 20.86 0.34
C ILE A 94 -6.84 21.84 1.31
N GLN A 95 -6.63 21.35 2.53
CA GLN A 95 -5.97 22.12 3.59
C GLN A 95 -4.53 22.49 3.22
N LYS A 96 -4.11 23.69 3.64
CA LYS A 96 -2.74 24.21 3.42
C LYS A 96 -1.65 23.23 3.88
N SER A 97 -1.86 22.53 5.00
CA SER A 97 -0.93 21.55 5.54
C SER A 97 -0.63 20.39 4.58
N ALA A 98 -1.63 19.93 3.81
CA ALA A 98 -1.44 18.88 2.81
C ALA A 98 -0.70 19.42 1.57
N LYS A 99 -1.02 20.64 1.14
CA LYS A 99 -0.33 21.31 0.02
C LYS A 99 1.15 21.55 0.34
N ASP A 100 1.45 22.00 1.56
CA ASP A 100 2.82 22.22 2.03
C ASP A 100 3.65 20.91 2.05
N GLN A 101 3.02 19.76 2.33
CA GLN A 101 3.69 18.45 2.21
C GLN A 101 4.04 18.11 0.76
N LEU A 102 3.11 18.31 -0.18
CA LEU A 102 3.40 18.12 -1.61
C LEU A 102 4.52 19.08 -2.06
N TYR A 103 4.45 20.36 -1.69
CA TYR A 103 5.45 21.36 -2.05
C TYR A 103 6.85 21.02 -1.55
N THR A 104 6.95 20.40 -0.37
CA THR A 104 8.23 19.91 0.16
C THR A 104 8.74 18.72 -0.66
N ALA A 105 7.86 17.78 -1.00
CA ALA A 105 8.21 16.62 -1.82
C ALA A 105 8.67 17.00 -3.24
N LEU A 106 8.04 18.00 -3.85
CA LEU A 106 8.42 18.50 -5.17
C LEU A 106 9.78 19.21 -5.20
N LYS A 107 10.35 19.56 -4.04
CA LYS A 107 11.70 20.14 -3.94
C LYS A 107 12.78 19.08 -3.76
N LEU A 108 12.45 17.79 -3.68
CA LEU A 108 13.48 16.75 -3.65
C LEU A 108 14.29 16.78 -4.95
N PRO A 109 15.62 16.57 -4.90
CA PRO A 109 16.46 16.57 -6.10
C PRO A 109 16.08 15.47 -7.10
N VAL A 110 15.43 14.41 -6.63
CA VAL A 110 14.94 13.29 -7.45
C VAL A 110 13.54 13.52 -8.01
N ALA A 111 12.79 14.54 -7.56
CA ALA A 111 11.43 14.79 -8.01
C ALA A 111 11.41 15.34 -9.44
N LYS A 112 10.50 14.80 -10.27
CA LYS A 112 10.35 15.20 -11.69
C LYS A 112 8.96 15.72 -12.02
N ALA A 113 7.92 15.22 -11.35
CA ALA A 113 6.56 15.73 -11.45
C ALA A 113 5.74 15.34 -10.22
N GLY A 114 4.59 15.98 -10.00
CA GLY A 114 3.63 15.51 -9.01
C GLY A 114 2.22 15.98 -9.25
N ALA A 115 1.28 15.42 -8.50
CA ALA A 115 -0.10 15.84 -8.50
C ALA A 115 -0.72 15.69 -7.11
N LEU A 116 -1.80 16.41 -6.85
CA LEU A 116 -2.62 16.23 -5.64
C LEU A 116 -4.08 16.08 -6.02
N MET A 117 -4.68 14.99 -5.55
CA MET A 117 -6.08 14.64 -5.84
C MET A 117 -7.04 15.42 -4.93
N PRO A 118 -8.33 15.57 -5.32
CA PRO A 118 -9.31 16.35 -4.54
C PRO A 118 -9.56 15.85 -3.11
N ASP A 119 -9.36 14.56 -2.85
CA ASP A 119 -9.43 13.95 -1.52
C ASP A 119 -8.19 14.24 -0.64
N GLY A 120 -7.26 15.04 -1.16
CA GLY A 120 -6.00 15.43 -0.55
C GLY A 120 -6.12 15.88 0.90
N HIS A 121 -5.33 15.28 1.80
CA HIS A 121 -5.26 15.65 3.21
C HIS A 121 -3.92 15.27 3.86
N HIS A 122 -3.68 15.80 5.06
CA HIS A 122 -2.40 15.66 5.75
C HIS A 122 -2.05 14.20 6.05
N GLY A 123 -0.81 13.81 5.77
CA GLY A 123 -0.28 12.46 5.98
C GLY A 123 1.14 12.46 6.57
N TYR A 124 1.91 11.41 6.30
CA TYR A 124 3.33 11.31 6.67
C TYR A 124 4.21 11.31 5.41
N GLY A 125 5.18 12.21 5.27
CA GLY A 125 5.93 12.34 4.02
C GLY A 125 5.04 12.95 2.92
N LEU A 126 4.63 12.17 1.93
CA LEU A 126 3.60 12.61 0.98
C LEU A 126 2.24 12.79 1.67
N PRO A 127 1.44 13.80 1.26
CA PRO A 127 0.05 13.89 1.69
C PRO A 127 -0.73 12.69 1.15
N ILE A 128 -1.80 12.30 1.84
CA ILE A 128 -2.77 11.35 1.29
C ILE A 128 -3.51 12.07 0.16
N GLY A 129 -3.75 11.41 -0.98
CA GLY A 129 -4.13 12.04 -2.25
C GLY A 129 -2.94 12.46 -3.11
N GLY A 130 -1.70 12.28 -2.63
CA GLY A 130 -0.49 12.76 -3.28
C GLY A 130 0.07 11.76 -4.30
N VAL A 131 0.53 12.30 -5.43
CA VAL A 131 1.28 11.57 -6.47
C VAL A 131 2.63 12.26 -6.70
N LEU A 132 3.71 11.49 -6.73
CA LEU A 132 5.06 12.02 -6.97
C LEU A 132 5.85 11.09 -7.90
N ALA A 133 6.25 11.61 -9.06
CA ALA A 133 7.17 10.95 -9.96
C ALA A 133 8.62 11.35 -9.62
N THR A 134 9.48 10.35 -9.51
CA THR A 134 10.90 10.53 -9.17
C THR A 134 11.81 9.76 -10.11
N GLU A 135 13.04 10.24 -10.28
CA GLU A 135 14.06 9.60 -11.10
C GLU A 135 14.85 8.58 -10.28
N ASN A 136 14.72 7.30 -10.65
CA ASN A 136 15.47 6.17 -10.10
C ASN A 136 15.52 6.08 -8.56
N ALA A 137 14.48 6.58 -7.89
CA ALA A 137 14.41 6.66 -6.45
C ALA A 137 13.07 6.10 -5.98
N VAL A 138 13.07 5.39 -4.86
CA VAL A 138 11.85 4.92 -4.23
C VAL A 138 11.79 5.43 -2.78
N ILE A 139 10.67 6.06 -2.41
CA ILE A 139 10.43 6.70 -1.13
C ILE A 139 9.47 5.81 -0.32
N PRO A 140 9.96 5.07 0.70
CA PRO A 140 9.10 4.15 1.45
C PRO A 140 7.87 4.81 2.09
N TYR A 141 8.01 6.02 2.64
CA TYR A 141 6.86 6.76 3.18
C TYR A 141 5.99 7.40 2.10
N GLY A 142 6.52 7.60 0.89
CA GLY A 142 5.77 8.00 -0.30
C GLY A 142 4.89 6.88 -0.84
N VAL A 143 5.25 5.62 -0.60
CA VAL A 143 4.36 4.46 -0.78
C VAL A 143 3.33 4.38 0.36
N GLY A 144 3.80 4.54 1.60
CA GLY A 144 2.98 4.45 2.80
C GLY A 144 3.32 3.23 3.66
N VAL A 145 2.79 3.22 4.88
CA VAL A 145 3.07 2.15 5.86
C VAL A 145 2.29 0.87 5.59
N ASP A 146 1.11 1.00 5.00
CA ASP A 146 0.31 -0.14 4.54
C ASP A 146 0.49 -0.30 3.02
N ILE A 147 1.59 -0.94 2.66
CA ILE A 147 2.00 -1.15 1.27
C ILE A 147 0.93 -1.97 0.56
N GLY A 148 0.51 -1.54 -0.63
CA GLY A 148 -0.47 -2.27 -1.43
C GLY A 148 -1.88 -2.24 -0.86
N CYS A 149 -2.16 -1.35 0.10
CA CYS A 149 -3.53 -1.06 0.53
C CYS A 149 -4.38 -0.74 -0.70
N ARG A 150 -5.55 -1.39 -0.78
CA ARG A 150 -6.34 -1.47 -2.00
C ARG A 150 -7.82 -1.68 -1.68
N MET A 151 -8.61 -1.43 -2.72
CA MET A 151 -10.02 -1.76 -2.77
C MET A 151 -10.24 -2.96 -3.68
N CYS A 152 -11.15 -3.86 -3.31
CA CYS A 152 -11.60 -4.97 -4.14
C CYS A 152 -13.13 -5.07 -4.09
N LEU A 153 -13.79 -4.97 -5.24
CA LEU A 153 -15.23 -5.05 -5.41
C LEU A 153 -15.58 -6.30 -6.22
N SER A 154 -16.43 -7.18 -5.67
CA SER A 154 -17.08 -8.25 -6.45
C SER A 154 -18.54 -7.92 -6.69
N ILE A 155 -18.99 -8.09 -7.93
CA ILE A 155 -20.37 -7.86 -8.36
C ILE A 155 -21.04 -9.21 -8.56
N TYR A 156 -22.16 -9.46 -7.91
CA TYR A 156 -22.89 -10.73 -8.01
C TYR A 156 -24.25 -10.51 -8.66
N ASP A 157 -24.65 -11.44 -9.52
CA ASP A 157 -26.00 -11.49 -10.10
C ASP A 157 -27.03 -11.98 -9.07
N ILE A 158 -27.26 -11.13 -8.07
CA ILE A 158 -28.19 -11.35 -6.97
C ILE A 158 -29.04 -10.10 -6.88
N ASN A 159 -30.36 -10.30 -6.81
CA ASN A 159 -31.29 -9.20 -6.68
C ASN A 159 -31.10 -8.47 -5.31
N PRO A 160 -31.01 -7.13 -5.27
CA PRO A 160 -30.78 -6.38 -4.03
C PRO A 160 -31.82 -6.63 -2.92
N SER A 161 -33.05 -7.00 -3.26
CA SER A 161 -34.12 -7.31 -2.29
C SER A 161 -33.74 -8.45 -1.34
N PHE A 162 -32.82 -9.34 -1.73
CA PHE A 162 -32.31 -10.38 -0.83
C PHE A 162 -31.53 -9.82 0.36
N ILE A 163 -30.82 -8.69 0.21
CA ILE A 163 -30.13 -8.06 1.34
C ILE A 163 -31.15 -7.56 2.37
N GLU A 164 -32.23 -6.95 1.90
CA GLU A 164 -33.27 -6.37 2.76
C GLU A 164 -34.10 -7.47 3.44
N GLY A 165 -34.50 -8.50 2.69
CA GLY A 165 -35.29 -9.63 3.21
C GLY A 165 -34.51 -10.61 4.09
N HIS A 166 -33.18 -10.66 3.99
CA HIS A 166 -32.34 -11.64 4.71
C HIS A 166 -31.10 -11.00 5.36
N LYS A 167 -31.25 -9.80 5.90
CA LYS A 167 -30.15 -9.02 6.49
C LYS A 167 -29.27 -9.81 7.46
N ASP A 168 -29.87 -10.61 8.34
CA ASP A 168 -29.15 -11.44 9.32
C ASP A 168 -28.24 -12.49 8.65
N LYS A 169 -28.63 -13.03 7.48
CA LYS A 169 -27.77 -13.94 6.71
C LYS A 169 -26.48 -13.25 6.31
N TYR A 170 -26.56 -12.04 5.76
CA TYR A 170 -25.40 -11.28 5.28
C TYR A 170 -24.51 -10.77 6.43
N VAL A 171 -25.13 -10.35 7.54
CA VAL A 171 -24.40 -10.05 8.80
C VAL A 171 -23.60 -11.27 9.24
N ASN A 172 -24.24 -12.44 9.32
CA ASN A 172 -23.58 -13.69 9.71
C ASN A 172 -22.46 -14.09 8.75
N ILE A 173 -22.61 -13.88 7.43
CA ILE A 173 -21.56 -14.13 6.45
C ILE A 173 -20.35 -13.23 6.73
N LEU A 174 -20.55 -11.92 6.93
CA LEU A 174 -19.44 -11.03 7.27
C LEU A 174 -18.77 -11.47 8.56
N GLU A 175 -19.52 -11.74 9.64
CA GLU A 175 -18.97 -12.18 10.92
C GLU A 175 -18.14 -13.47 10.81
N LYS A 176 -18.61 -14.44 10.04
CA LYS A 176 -17.94 -15.74 9.87
C LYS A 176 -16.74 -15.67 8.94
N GLN A 177 -16.81 -14.92 7.84
CA GLN A 177 -15.84 -15.02 6.74
C GLN A 177 -14.79 -13.91 6.71
N THR A 178 -14.86 -12.94 7.61
CA THR A 178 -13.87 -11.85 7.70
C THR A 178 -13.24 -11.76 9.09
N ARG A 179 -12.02 -11.22 9.16
CA ARG A 179 -11.22 -11.14 10.40
C ARG A 179 -10.58 -9.75 10.50
N PHE A 180 -10.67 -9.12 11.66
CA PHE A 180 -10.25 -7.73 11.88
C PHE A 180 -9.28 -7.59 13.06
N GLY A 181 -8.62 -6.43 13.16
CA GLY A 181 -7.63 -6.16 14.19
C GLY A 181 -6.28 -6.85 13.97
N MET A 182 -5.43 -6.77 14.99
CA MET A 182 -4.03 -7.20 14.91
C MET A 182 -3.83 -8.71 15.04
N ASN A 183 -4.72 -9.36 15.81
CA ASN A 183 -4.55 -10.75 16.26
C ASN A 183 -5.61 -11.72 15.72
N GLU A 184 -6.73 -11.22 15.17
CA GLU A 184 -7.77 -12.08 14.61
C GLU A 184 -7.30 -12.65 13.27
N VAL A 185 -7.38 -13.97 13.14
CA VAL A 185 -6.98 -14.71 11.94
C VAL A 185 -7.98 -15.82 11.66
N HIS A 186 -7.97 -16.34 10.43
CA HIS A 186 -8.74 -17.54 10.13
C HIS A 186 -8.13 -18.74 10.84
N TYR A 187 -8.95 -19.57 11.48
CA TYR A 187 -8.48 -20.79 12.14
C TYR A 187 -7.71 -21.69 11.17
N LYS A 188 -8.22 -21.79 9.94
CA LYS A 188 -7.55 -22.46 8.82
C LYS A 188 -7.39 -21.47 7.65
N PRO A 189 -6.23 -20.81 7.52
CA PRO A 189 -5.87 -20.07 6.32
C PRO A 189 -5.88 -21.00 5.10
N ASN A 190 -6.24 -20.49 3.93
CA ASN A 190 -6.15 -21.25 2.70
C ASN A 190 -4.70 -21.25 2.20
N ASP A 191 -4.31 -22.31 1.49
CA ASP A 191 -3.06 -22.30 0.74
C ASP A 191 -3.14 -21.32 -0.43
N HIS A 192 -2.03 -20.66 -0.74
CA HIS A 192 -1.95 -19.71 -1.85
C HIS A 192 -0.51 -19.66 -2.39
N GLU A 193 -0.38 -19.59 -3.73
CA GLU A 193 0.91 -19.52 -4.44
C GLU A 193 1.79 -18.32 -4.07
N ILE A 194 1.23 -17.29 -3.41
CA ILE A 194 1.98 -16.10 -2.97
C ILE A 194 3.12 -16.49 -2.03
N PHE A 195 2.99 -17.61 -1.30
CA PHE A 195 4.00 -18.11 -0.39
C PHE A 195 5.16 -18.84 -1.09
N GLU A 196 5.03 -19.12 -2.39
CA GLU A 196 6.09 -19.71 -3.23
C GLU A 196 7.02 -18.66 -3.87
N ARG A 197 6.68 -17.37 -3.70
CA ARG A 197 7.49 -16.24 -4.13
C ARG A 197 8.91 -16.32 -3.57
N THR A 198 9.90 -16.13 -4.44
CA THR A 198 11.32 -16.28 -4.13
C THR A 198 11.79 -15.29 -3.07
N GLU A 199 11.16 -14.12 -2.97
CA GLU A 199 11.45 -13.10 -1.96
C GLU A 199 11.29 -13.62 -0.52
N PHE A 200 10.36 -14.55 -0.27
CA PHE A 200 10.23 -15.21 1.03
C PHE A 200 11.37 -16.19 1.34
N ARG A 201 12.17 -16.57 0.35
CA ARG A 201 13.36 -17.42 0.54
C ARG A 201 14.63 -16.59 0.55
N ASP A 202 14.73 -15.67 -0.41
CA ASP A 202 15.98 -15.04 -0.82
C ASP A 202 16.23 -13.75 -0.03
N ILE A 203 15.18 -13.04 0.40
CA ILE A 203 15.31 -11.84 1.26
C ILE A 203 15.21 -12.27 2.74
N PRO A 204 16.33 -12.29 3.49
CA PRO A 204 16.34 -12.93 4.81
C PRO A 204 15.47 -12.24 5.86
N PHE A 205 15.21 -10.95 5.70
CA PHE A 205 14.29 -10.20 6.56
C PHE A 205 12.84 -10.62 6.29
N VAL A 206 12.42 -10.65 5.03
CA VAL A 206 11.08 -11.03 4.59
C VAL A 206 10.77 -12.49 4.89
N LYS A 207 11.75 -13.39 4.75
CA LYS A 207 11.63 -14.81 5.13
C LYS A 207 11.09 -15.02 6.54
N LYS A 208 11.49 -14.18 7.50
CA LYS A 208 11.04 -14.27 8.90
C LYS A 208 9.58 -13.83 9.09
N LEU A 209 9.01 -13.14 8.12
CA LEU A 209 7.63 -12.66 8.14
C LEU A 209 6.66 -13.68 7.51
N LYS A 210 7.16 -14.70 6.79
CA LYS A 210 6.34 -15.68 6.05
C LYS A 210 5.26 -16.34 6.92
N ASP A 211 5.64 -16.91 8.07
CA ASP A 211 4.69 -17.62 8.94
C ASP A 211 3.59 -16.72 9.48
N LYS A 212 3.93 -15.46 9.80
CA LYS A 212 2.95 -14.47 10.24
C LYS A 212 2.04 -14.07 9.09
N ALA A 213 2.58 -13.84 7.90
CA ALA A 213 1.81 -13.54 6.70
C ALA A 213 0.87 -14.69 6.33
N TYR A 214 1.33 -15.95 6.46
CA TYR A 214 0.49 -17.13 6.25
C TYR A 214 -0.73 -17.14 7.17
N LYS A 215 -0.54 -16.90 8.48
CA LYS A 215 -1.65 -16.81 9.43
C LYS A 215 -2.59 -15.65 9.13
N GLN A 216 -2.07 -14.52 8.64
CA GLN A 216 -2.86 -13.31 8.39
C GLN A 216 -3.58 -13.29 7.02
N LEU A 217 -3.36 -14.28 6.15
CA LEU A 217 -4.02 -14.36 4.84
C LEU A 217 -5.55 -14.32 5.01
N GLY A 218 -6.20 -13.46 4.23
CA GLY A 218 -7.66 -13.31 4.25
C GLY A 218 -8.21 -12.53 5.46
N SER A 219 -7.34 -11.84 6.21
CA SER A 219 -7.76 -10.87 7.24
C SER A 219 -7.71 -9.44 6.70
N SER A 220 -8.60 -8.58 7.21
CA SER A 220 -8.65 -7.15 6.85
C SER A 220 -7.82 -6.29 7.78
N GLY A 221 -7.79 -6.61 9.08
CA GLY A 221 -7.04 -5.81 10.05
C GLY A 221 -7.77 -4.66 10.68
N GLY A 222 -7.04 -3.61 11.05
CA GLY A 222 -7.56 -2.49 11.83
C GLY A 222 -7.50 -1.15 11.09
N GLY A 223 -7.91 -0.07 11.77
CA GLY A 223 -7.94 1.26 11.17
C GLY A 223 -9.16 1.47 10.27
N ASN A 224 -8.95 2.01 9.07
CA ASN A 224 -10.00 2.31 8.10
C ASN A 224 -10.38 1.11 7.20
N HIS A 225 -9.89 -0.09 7.53
CA HIS A 225 -10.16 -1.30 6.77
C HIS A 225 -11.57 -1.81 7.05
N PHE A 226 -12.23 -2.32 6.01
CA PHE A 226 -13.61 -2.79 6.08
C PHE A 226 -13.88 -3.90 5.09
N VAL A 227 -14.98 -4.62 5.32
CA VAL A 227 -15.65 -5.46 4.33
C VAL A 227 -17.13 -5.19 4.44
N GLU A 228 -17.78 -4.89 3.32
CA GLU A 228 -19.16 -4.47 3.29
C GLU A 228 -19.95 -5.10 2.15
N PHE A 229 -21.22 -5.41 2.45
CA PHE A 229 -22.24 -5.66 1.46
C PHE A 229 -22.95 -4.37 1.10
N GLY A 230 -23.23 -4.20 -0.17
CA GLY A 230 -23.97 -3.06 -0.68
C GLY A 230 -24.72 -3.37 -1.96
N ILE A 231 -25.41 -2.36 -2.46
CA ILE A 231 -26.13 -2.40 -3.72
C ILE A 231 -25.28 -1.72 -4.78
N ILE A 232 -25.07 -2.38 -5.90
CA ILE A 232 -24.44 -1.79 -7.07
C ILE A 232 -25.53 -1.37 -8.05
N GLU A 233 -25.39 -0.18 -8.61
CA GLU A 233 -26.21 0.32 -9.70
C GLU A 233 -25.33 0.60 -10.92
N VAL A 234 -25.67 -0.03 -12.04
CA VAL A 234 -25.07 0.22 -13.36
C VAL A 234 -26.15 0.81 -14.24
N THR A 235 -25.95 2.03 -14.71
CA THR A 235 -26.99 2.79 -15.44
C THR A 235 -26.90 2.61 -16.96
N ALA A 236 -25.73 2.26 -17.48
CA ALA A 236 -25.47 2.11 -18.90
C ALA A 236 -24.47 0.98 -19.16
N GLN A 237 -24.53 0.41 -20.37
CA GLN A 237 -23.55 -0.56 -20.83
C GLN A 237 -22.17 0.11 -20.95
N ASP A 238 -21.14 -0.55 -20.44
CA ASP A 238 -19.75 -0.12 -20.58
C ASP A 238 -18.87 -1.28 -21.04
N ASP A 239 -18.02 -1.02 -22.05
CA ASP A 239 -17.19 -2.05 -22.68
C ASP A 239 -16.05 -2.57 -21.80
N VAL A 240 -15.72 -1.84 -20.74
CA VAL A 240 -14.64 -2.19 -19.81
C VAL A 240 -15.20 -2.90 -18.58
N LEU A 241 -16.25 -2.34 -17.95
CA LEU A 241 -16.91 -2.98 -16.80
C LEU A 241 -17.60 -4.29 -17.20
N LYS A 242 -18.20 -4.35 -18.39
CA LYS A 242 -18.88 -5.54 -18.94
C LYS A 242 -19.97 -6.12 -18.02
N VAL A 243 -20.66 -5.24 -17.30
CA VAL A 243 -21.85 -5.59 -16.52
C VAL A 243 -23.06 -4.90 -17.18
N PRO A 244 -24.16 -5.62 -17.45
CA PRO A 244 -25.36 -5.00 -18.00
C PRO A 244 -25.95 -3.92 -17.09
N PRO A 245 -26.75 -2.97 -17.63
CA PRO A 245 -27.51 -2.05 -16.80
C PRO A 245 -28.45 -2.81 -15.85
N GLY A 246 -28.47 -2.42 -14.58
CA GLY A 246 -29.25 -3.09 -13.55
C GLY A 246 -28.75 -2.83 -12.14
N GLN A 247 -29.38 -3.49 -11.18
CA GLN A 247 -28.98 -3.47 -9.78
C GLN A 247 -28.51 -4.84 -9.31
N TYR A 248 -27.41 -4.85 -8.55
CA TYR A 248 -26.69 -6.06 -8.15
C TYR A 248 -26.31 -6.01 -6.67
N VAL A 249 -25.99 -7.17 -6.09
CA VAL A 249 -25.32 -7.22 -4.79
C VAL A 249 -23.81 -7.10 -5.00
N GLY A 250 -23.19 -6.18 -4.26
CA GLY A 250 -21.75 -5.98 -4.23
C GLY A 250 -21.13 -6.42 -2.90
N VAL A 251 -19.91 -6.93 -2.97
CA VAL A 251 -19.01 -7.08 -1.81
C VAL A 251 -17.81 -6.19 -2.05
N LEU A 252 -17.64 -5.17 -1.22
CA LEU A 252 -16.48 -4.28 -1.25
C LEU A 252 -15.59 -4.58 -0.04
N SER A 253 -14.30 -4.77 -0.26
CA SER A 253 -13.32 -4.88 0.80
C SER A 253 -12.22 -3.84 0.64
N HIS A 254 -11.77 -3.32 1.78
CA HIS A 254 -10.67 -2.39 1.92
C HIS A 254 -9.68 -2.94 2.94
N SER A 255 -8.47 -3.25 2.49
CA SER A 255 -7.40 -3.81 3.31
C SER A 255 -6.06 -3.60 2.60
N GLY A 256 -4.99 -4.05 3.22
CA GLY A 256 -3.65 -4.01 2.64
C GLY A 256 -2.84 -5.24 3.02
N SER A 257 -1.52 -5.07 3.03
CA SER A 257 -0.56 -6.16 3.21
C SER A 257 -0.28 -6.52 4.68
N ARG A 258 -1.14 -6.06 5.59
CA ARG A 258 -1.17 -6.46 6.99
C ARG A 258 0.17 -6.23 7.68
N GLY A 259 0.56 -7.16 8.56
CA GLY A 259 1.85 -7.10 9.23
C GLY A 259 3.04 -7.20 8.28
N LEU A 260 2.88 -7.80 7.10
CA LEU A 260 3.96 -7.98 6.14
C LEU A 260 4.45 -6.62 5.62
N GLY A 261 3.57 -5.83 5.00
CA GLY A 261 3.93 -4.51 4.48
C GLY A 261 4.32 -3.53 5.56
N ALA A 262 3.65 -3.54 6.72
CA ALA A 262 4.03 -2.65 7.83
C ALA A 262 5.47 -2.87 8.30
N ASN A 263 5.93 -4.14 8.36
CA ASN A 263 7.31 -4.45 8.73
C ASN A 263 8.30 -4.09 7.61
N ILE A 264 7.94 -4.32 6.35
CA ILE A 264 8.73 -3.91 5.18
C ILE A 264 8.89 -2.39 5.16
N ALA A 265 7.80 -1.63 5.20
CA ALA A 265 7.82 -0.17 5.23
C ALA A 265 8.70 0.35 6.37
N LYS A 266 8.55 -0.19 7.59
CA LYS A 266 9.36 0.21 8.75
C LYS A 266 10.86 -0.02 8.52
N ASN A 267 11.25 -1.20 8.03
CA ASN A 267 12.65 -1.55 7.80
C ASN A 267 13.29 -0.63 6.75
N TYR A 268 12.67 -0.48 5.59
CA TYR A 268 13.26 0.27 4.49
C TYR A 268 13.16 1.78 4.67
N THR A 269 12.16 2.27 5.41
CA THR A 269 12.14 3.68 5.87
C THR A 269 13.36 4.00 6.75
N TYR A 270 13.69 3.10 7.68
CA TYR A 270 14.86 3.28 8.54
C TYR A 270 16.14 3.33 7.71
N LEU A 271 16.28 2.44 6.73
CA LEU A 271 17.43 2.43 5.82
C LEU A 271 17.49 3.70 4.97
N ALA A 272 16.38 4.12 4.37
CA ALA A 272 16.28 5.34 3.58
C ALA A 272 16.72 6.57 4.39
N THR A 273 16.23 6.70 5.62
CA THR A 273 16.59 7.80 6.55
C THR A 273 18.09 7.84 6.86
N LYS A 274 18.74 6.67 6.95
CA LYS A 274 20.18 6.57 7.22
C LYS A 274 21.04 6.85 5.98
N GLN A 275 20.57 6.46 4.80
CA GLN A 275 21.32 6.57 3.54
C GLN A 275 21.12 7.92 2.85
N THR A 276 19.99 8.57 3.12
CA THR A 276 19.59 9.85 2.53
C THR A 276 19.19 10.84 3.63
N PRO A 277 20.18 11.39 4.36
CA PRO A 277 19.91 12.44 5.34
C PRO A 277 19.41 13.70 4.65
N LEU A 278 18.31 14.26 5.17
CA LEU A 278 17.59 15.41 4.61
C LEU A 278 17.31 16.45 5.71
N PRO A 279 16.93 17.68 5.36
CA PRO A 279 16.37 18.64 6.30
C PRO A 279 15.17 18.07 7.07
N LYS A 280 14.93 18.57 8.28
CA LYS A 280 13.92 18.03 9.21
C LYS A 280 12.52 17.99 8.59
N GLU A 281 12.16 19.02 7.84
CA GLU A 281 10.88 19.15 7.13
C GLU A 281 10.67 18.10 6.04
N ALA A 282 11.76 17.57 5.47
CA ALA A 282 11.73 16.58 4.40
C ALA A 282 12.20 15.19 4.86
N GLN A 283 12.45 14.97 6.15
CA GLN A 283 13.06 13.73 6.65
C GLN A 283 12.21 12.49 6.33
N HIS A 284 10.88 12.63 6.32
CA HIS A 284 9.95 11.56 5.94
C HIS A 284 9.90 11.30 4.42
N LEU A 285 10.69 12.01 3.61
CA LEU A 285 10.80 11.84 2.17
C LEU A 285 12.15 11.25 1.75
N ALA A 286 12.92 10.72 2.71
CA ALA A 286 14.16 10.01 2.43
C ALA A 286 13.88 8.80 1.51
N TRP A 287 14.75 8.60 0.52
CA TRP A 287 14.59 7.59 -0.51
C TRP A 287 15.73 6.57 -0.52
N LEU A 288 15.49 5.46 -1.21
CA LEU A 288 16.50 4.50 -1.63
C LEU A 288 16.72 4.64 -3.13
N ASP A 289 17.99 4.70 -3.55
CA ASP A 289 18.38 4.72 -4.97
C ASP A 289 18.24 3.30 -5.53
N LEU A 290 17.48 3.14 -6.61
CA LEU A 290 17.23 1.82 -7.21
C LEU A 290 18.49 1.20 -7.82
N ASN A 291 19.60 1.91 -7.98
CA ASN A 291 20.88 1.29 -8.37
C ASN A 291 21.60 0.58 -7.20
N THR A 292 21.11 0.74 -5.98
CA THR A 292 21.72 0.15 -4.77
C THR A 292 21.05 -1.18 -4.41
N HIS A 293 21.76 -2.02 -3.64
CA HIS A 293 21.19 -3.28 -3.17
C HIS A 293 19.94 -3.05 -2.31
N ASP A 294 19.96 -2.05 -1.42
CA ASP A 294 18.81 -1.74 -0.56
C ASP A 294 17.61 -1.20 -1.35
N GLY A 295 17.85 -0.42 -2.40
CA GLY A 295 16.78 0.02 -3.31
C GLY A 295 16.12 -1.15 -4.04
N GLN A 296 16.92 -2.07 -4.58
CA GLN A 296 16.41 -3.27 -5.26
C GLN A 296 15.70 -4.22 -4.30
N GLU A 297 16.27 -4.48 -3.11
CA GLU A 297 15.66 -5.34 -2.09
C GLU A 297 14.31 -4.76 -1.63
N TYR A 298 14.23 -3.44 -1.42
CA TYR A 298 12.96 -2.80 -1.09
C TYR A 298 11.95 -2.90 -2.24
N TRP A 299 12.38 -2.67 -3.49
CA TRP A 299 11.49 -2.76 -4.65
C TRP A 299 10.85 -4.15 -4.74
N LEU A 300 11.64 -5.22 -4.59
CA LEU A 300 11.14 -6.59 -4.58
C LEU A 300 10.20 -6.85 -3.39
N ALA A 301 10.60 -6.45 -2.18
CA ALA A 301 9.78 -6.64 -0.98
C ALA A 301 8.45 -5.85 -1.04
N MET A 302 8.47 -4.64 -1.59
CA MET A 302 7.28 -3.82 -1.83
C MET A 302 6.33 -4.50 -2.80
N ASN A 303 6.84 -5.04 -3.92
CA ASN A 303 6.03 -5.78 -4.89
C ASN A 303 5.42 -7.05 -4.28
N LEU A 304 6.19 -7.83 -3.52
CA LEU A 304 5.65 -8.96 -2.75
C LEU A 304 4.51 -8.53 -1.82
N ALA A 305 4.69 -7.43 -1.08
CA ALA A 305 3.65 -6.93 -0.17
C ALA A 305 2.39 -6.49 -0.94
N GLY A 306 2.57 -5.84 -2.10
CA GLY A 306 1.50 -5.57 -3.05
C GLY A 306 0.72 -6.82 -3.39
N ASP A 307 1.37 -7.83 -3.96
CA ASP A 307 0.72 -9.06 -4.40
C ASP A 307 0.07 -9.84 -3.24
N TYR A 308 0.69 -9.82 -2.06
CA TYR A 308 0.12 -10.39 -0.84
C TYR A 308 -1.15 -9.67 -0.38
N ALA A 309 -1.26 -8.35 -0.57
CA ALA A 309 -2.51 -7.64 -0.33
C ALA A 309 -3.62 -8.15 -1.26
N SER A 310 -3.35 -8.33 -2.57
CA SER A 310 -4.31 -8.91 -3.53
C SER A 310 -4.78 -10.29 -3.07
N ALA A 311 -3.83 -11.15 -2.71
CA ALA A 311 -4.11 -12.49 -2.21
C ALA A 311 -5.03 -12.47 -0.97
N CYS A 312 -4.86 -11.51 -0.07
CA CYS A 312 -5.75 -11.33 1.08
C CYS A 312 -7.19 -10.98 0.65
N HIS A 313 -7.36 -10.05 -0.29
CA HIS A 313 -8.67 -9.67 -0.82
C HIS A 313 -9.33 -10.83 -1.56
N HIS A 314 -8.61 -11.52 -2.45
CA HIS A 314 -9.13 -12.67 -3.15
C HIS A 314 -9.55 -13.80 -2.20
N ASP A 315 -8.82 -14.03 -1.10
CA ASP A 315 -9.23 -15.01 -0.09
C ASP A 315 -10.52 -14.61 0.63
N ILE A 316 -10.68 -13.33 1.02
CA ILE A 316 -11.91 -12.79 1.61
C ILE A 316 -13.09 -12.99 0.64
N HIS A 317 -12.93 -12.59 -0.61
CA HIS A 317 -13.98 -12.66 -1.62
C HIS A 317 -14.33 -14.11 -1.97
N LYS A 318 -13.35 -15.01 -2.05
CA LYS A 318 -13.56 -16.44 -2.27
C LYS A 318 -14.37 -17.09 -1.15
N ARG A 319 -14.08 -16.74 0.11
CA ARG A 319 -14.84 -17.23 1.28
C ARG A 319 -16.28 -16.75 1.26
N ILE A 320 -16.49 -15.47 0.96
CA ILE A 320 -17.83 -14.88 0.87
C ILE A 320 -18.62 -15.47 -0.31
N ALA A 321 -18.02 -15.57 -1.50
CA ALA A 321 -18.64 -16.18 -2.68
C ALA A 321 -19.11 -17.62 -2.40
N LYS A 322 -18.31 -18.39 -1.67
CA LYS A 322 -18.67 -19.76 -1.25
C LYS A 322 -19.92 -19.79 -0.37
N GLU A 323 -20.04 -18.88 0.60
CA GLU A 323 -21.22 -18.79 1.48
C GLU A 323 -22.46 -18.23 0.77
N LEU A 324 -22.26 -17.36 -0.23
CA LEU A 324 -23.35 -16.87 -1.08
C LEU A 324 -23.85 -17.96 -2.04
N GLY A 325 -23.02 -18.94 -2.37
CA GLY A 325 -23.32 -19.93 -3.40
C GLY A 325 -23.31 -19.33 -4.81
N ALA A 326 -22.60 -18.22 -5.01
CA ALA A 326 -22.60 -17.45 -6.25
C ALA A 326 -21.17 -17.13 -6.70
N ARG A 327 -20.98 -17.04 -8.02
CA ARG A 327 -19.74 -16.53 -8.61
C ARG A 327 -19.92 -15.06 -8.96
N PRO A 328 -18.90 -14.21 -8.76
CA PRO A 328 -18.99 -12.82 -9.20
C PRO A 328 -19.06 -12.75 -10.73
N LEU A 329 -19.90 -11.86 -11.25
CA LEU A 329 -19.93 -11.46 -12.67
C LEU A 329 -18.60 -10.83 -13.08
N THR A 330 -18.08 -9.96 -12.22
CA THR A 330 -16.80 -9.29 -12.40
C THR A 330 -16.21 -8.90 -11.05
N MET A 331 -14.91 -8.58 -11.07
CA MET A 331 -14.17 -8.07 -9.93
C MET A 331 -13.39 -6.83 -10.36
N VAL A 332 -13.54 -5.74 -9.60
CA VAL A 332 -12.81 -4.48 -9.81
C VAL A 332 -11.85 -4.28 -8.64
N GLU A 333 -10.59 -4.01 -8.93
CA GLU A 333 -9.55 -3.86 -7.91
C GLU A 333 -8.60 -2.72 -8.27
N ASN A 334 -8.22 -1.91 -7.28
CA ASN A 334 -7.23 -0.85 -7.47
C ASN A 334 -6.40 -0.58 -6.21
N HIS A 335 -5.09 -0.41 -6.38
CA HIS A 335 -4.18 0.04 -5.32
C HIS A 335 -4.37 1.51 -5.02
N HIS A 336 -4.04 1.91 -3.80
CA HIS A 336 -3.91 3.32 -3.48
C HIS A 336 -2.70 3.70 -2.62
N ASN A 337 -1.84 2.75 -2.24
CA ASN A 337 -0.58 2.99 -1.54
C ASN A 337 0.54 2.15 -2.17
N PHE A 338 1.18 2.66 -3.24
CA PHE A 338 2.18 1.89 -3.98
C PHE A 338 3.09 2.77 -4.82
N ALA A 339 4.12 2.19 -5.42
CA ALA A 339 4.96 2.85 -6.41
C ALA A 339 5.14 1.96 -7.66
N TRP A 340 5.12 2.58 -8.84
CA TRP A 340 5.23 1.90 -10.13
C TRP A 340 6.34 2.52 -10.98
N LYS A 341 6.91 1.69 -11.86
CA LYS A 341 7.74 2.18 -12.97
C LYS A 341 6.81 2.57 -14.10
N GLU A 342 6.82 3.83 -14.50
CA GLU A 342 5.99 4.36 -15.57
C GLU A 342 6.81 5.25 -16.50
N VAL A 343 6.44 5.27 -17.78
CA VAL A 343 7.06 6.16 -18.76
C VAL A 343 6.26 7.46 -18.80
N ILE A 344 6.88 8.56 -18.39
CA ILE A 344 6.29 9.91 -18.42
C ILE A 344 7.18 10.77 -19.31
N ASN A 345 6.60 11.38 -20.35
CA ASN A 345 7.33 12.20 -21.33
C ASN A 345 8.58 11.50 -21.90
N GLY A 346 8.48 10.20 -22.16
CA GLY A 346 9.58 9.38 -22.70
C GLY A 346 10.65 8.95 -21.69
N GLN A 347 10.52 9.30 -20.41
CA GLN A 347 11.45 8.90 -19.35
C GLN A 347 10.81 7.87 -18.41
N GLU A 348 11.52 6.76 -18.10
CA GLU A 348 11.11 5.84 -17.02
C GLU A 348 11.30 6.53 -15.66
N LEU A 349 10.22 6.69 -14.93
CA LEU A 349 10.17 7.27 -13.60
C LEU A 349 9.49 6.33 -12.60
N ILE A 350 9.77 6.55 -11.32
CA ILE A 350 9.10 5.87 -10.21
C ILE A 350 7.97 6.77 -9.71
N VAL A 351 6.73 6.38 -10.01
CA VAL A 351 5.51 7.10 -9.65
C VAL A 351 4.97 6.54 -8.34
N HIS A 352 5.05 7.35 -7.29
CA HIS A 352 4.50 7.05 -5.98
C HIS A 352 3.06 7.56 -5.91
N ARG A 353 2.12 6.71 -5.49
CA ARG A 353 0.76 7.13 -5.16
C ARG A 353 0.46 6.77 -3.70
N LYS A 354 0.04 7.76 -2.93
CA LYS A 354 -0.34 7.60 -1.53
C LYS A 354 -1.73 8.15 -1.30
N GLY A 355 -2.68 7.27 -1.02
CA GLY A 355 -4.10 7.58 -1.13
C GLY A 355 -4.45 8.13 -2.52
N ALA A 356 -3.89 7.57 -3.58
CA ALA A 356 -4.28 7.89 -4.94
C ALA A 356 -4.22 6.62 -5.78
N THR A 357 -5.16 6.45 -6.69
CA THR A 357 -5.29 5.22 -7.49
C THR A 357 -4.82 5.46 -8.92
N PRO A 358 -4.23 4.46 -9.59
CA PRO A 358 -4.03 4.49 -11.03
C PRO A 358 -5.35 4.78 -11.77
N ALA A 359 -5.27 5.62 -12.80
CA ALA A 359 -6.36 6.08 -13.64
C ALA A 359 -5.90 6.25 -15.09
N GLN A 360 -5.00 5.36 -15.56
CA GLN A 360 -4.67 5.24 -16.97
C GLN A 360 -5.96 4.96 -17.77
N LYS A 361 -5.93 5.28 -19.06
CA LYS A 361 -7.09 5.10 -19.94
C LYS A 361 -7.63 3.68 -19.83
N ASN A 362 -8.93 3.57 -19.54
CA ASN A 362 -9.65 2.30 -19.40
C ASN A 362 -9.26 1.41 -18.21
N VAL A 363 -8.43 1.88 -17.26
CA VAL A 363 -8.20 1.16 -16.00
C VAL A 363 -9.39 1.36 -15.08
N LEU A 364 -10.01 0.26 -14.64
CA LEU A 364 -11.11 0.28 -13.68
C LEU A 364 -10.60 0.51 -12.25
N GLY A 365 -11.43 1.14 -11.43
CA GLY A 365 -11.22 1.26 -10.00
C GLY A 365 -12.51 1.50 -9.25
N ILE A 366 -12.43 1.52 -7.93
CA ILE A 366 -13.53 1.93 -7.04
C ILE A 366 -13.02 3.03 -6.10
N ILE A 367 -13.80 4.11 -6.01
CA ILE A 367 -13.54 5.25 -5.12
C ILE A 367 -14.63 5.25 -4.03
N PRO A 368 -14.37 4.69 -2.83
CA PRO A 368 -15.33 4.67 -1.73
C PRO A 368 -15.58 6.06 -1.13
N GLY A 369 -16.83 6.32 -0.74
CA GLY A 369 -17.19 7.49 0.06
C GLY A 369 -16.91 7.28 1.56
N SER A 370 -17.90 6.73 2.27
CA SER A 370 -17.83 6.36 3.68
C SER A 370 -18.81 5.22 3.95
N MET A 371 -18.91 4.72 5.19
CA MET A 371 -19.89 3.67 5.52
C MET A 371 -21.36 4.04 5.25
N THR A 372 -21.68 5.32 4.99
CA THR A 372 -23.05 5.74 4.61
C THR A 372 -23.13 6.51 3.29
N ALA A 373 -21.98 6.84 2.67
CA ALA A 373 -21.93 7.57 1.42
C ALA A 373 -21.59 6.61 0.27
N PRO A 374 -22.07 6.87 -0.96
CA PRO A 374 -21.80 5.98 -2.07
C PRO A 374 -20.30 5.89 -2.39
N GLY A 375 -19.90 4.74 -2.90
CA GLY A 375 -18.68 4.57 -3.67
C GLY A 375 -18.98 4.59 -5.17
N TYR A 376 -17.97 4.90 -5.97
CA TYR A 376 -18.11 5.02 -7.43
C TYR A 376 -17.19 4.03 -8.13
N ILE A 377 -17.75 3.20 -9.00
CA ILE A 377 -16.99 2.39 -9.95
C ILE A 377 -16.59 3.32 -11.08
N VAL A 378 -15.29 3.43 -11.31
CA VAL A 378 -14.71 4.42 -12.22
C VAL A 378 -13.83 3.77 -13.26
N LYS A 379 -13.64 4.47 -14.37
CA LYS A 379 -12.70 4.14 -15.44
C LYS A 379 -11.79 5.34 -15.69
N GLY A 380 -10.48 5.12 -15.68
CA GLY A 380 -9.50 6.18 -15.90
C GLY A 380 -9.54 6.78 -17.30
N LYS A 381 -9.28 8.09 -17.40
CA LYS A 381 -9.15 8.84 -18.67
C LYS A 381 -7.71 8.92 -19.18
N GLY A 382 -6.72 8.58 -18.35
CA GLY A 382 -5.31 8.71 -18.69
C GLY A 382 -4.80 10.15 -18.71
N ASN A 383 -5.35 11.00 -17.84
CA ASN A 383 -4.96 12.41 -17.78
C ASN A 383 -3.48 12.57 -17.38
N GLU A 384 -2.68 13.19 -18.23
CA GLU A 384 -1.24 13.35 -18.01
C GLU A 384 -0.92 14.30 -16.84
N GLN A 385 -1.74 15.33 -16.62
CA GLN A 385 -1.54 16.30 -15.54
C GLN A 385 -1.71 15.69 -14.15
N SER A 386 -2.50 14.62 -14.04
CA SER A 386 -2.63 13.82 -12.81
C SER A 386 -1.65 12.65 -12.74
N LEU A 387 -0.72 12.53 -13.70
CA LEU A 387 0.14 11.36 -13.87
C LEU A 387 -0.71 10.07 -13.96
N SER A 388 -1.81 10.15 -14.72
CA SER A 388 -2.82 9.10 -14.85
C SER A 388 -3.26 8.56 -13.49
N SER A 389 -3.66 9.44 -12.59
CA SER A 389 -4.11 9.11 -11.24
C SER A 389 -5.45 9.78 -10.89
N ALA A 390 -6.15 9.22 -9.92
CA ALA A 390 -7.41 9.74 -9.37
C ALA A 390 -7.47 9.60 -7.84
N SER A 391 -8.47 10.21 -7.21
CA SER A 391 -8.75 10.10 -5.76
C SER A 391 -8.96 8.64 -5.35
N HIS A 392 -8.55 8.28 -4.14
CA HIS A 392 -8.76 6.94 -3.61
C HIS A 392 -10.01 6.80 -2.74
N GLY A 393 -10.62 7.92 -2.33
CA GLY A 393 -11.85 7.93 -1.56
C GLY A 393 -12.35 9.35 -1.30
N ALA A 394 -13.11 9.56 -0.22
CA ALA A 394 -13.57 10.90 0.15
C ALA A 394 -12.47 11.77 0.80
N GLY A 395 -11.48 11.16 1.44
CA GLY A 395 -10.49 11.88 2.25
C GLY A 395 -11.07 12.43 3.56
N ARG A 396 -10.19 12.75 4.51
CA ARG A 396 -10.61 13.13 5.88
C ARG A 396 -10.71 14.63 6.05
N VAL A 397 -11.73 15.08 6.79
CA VAL A 397 -11.84 16.45 7.33
C VAL A 397 -11.40 16.54 8.78
N LEU A 398 -11.57 15.45 9.55
CA LEU A 398 -11.13 15.37 10.96
C LEU A 398 -9.98 14.37 11.11
N SER A 399 -8.98 14.74 11.92
CA SER A 399 -7.97 13.77 12.36
C SER A 399 -8.62 12.62 13.15
N ARG A 400 -7.98 11.45 13.22
CA ARG A 400 -8.50 10.32 14.01
C ARG A 400 -8.71 10.68 15.48
N ALA A 401 -7.77 11.42 16.06
CA ALA A 401 -7.83 11.87 17.45
C ALA A 401 -8.98 12.86 17.67
N GLU A 402 -9.15 13.80 16.75
CA GLU A 402 -10.22 14.81 16.81
C GLU A 402 -11.60 14.18 16.62
N ALA A 403 -11.77 13.26 15.67
CA ALA A 403 -13.01 12.53 15.47
C ALA A 403 -13.43 11.75 16.74
N LYS A 404 -12.48 11.06 17.40
CA LYS A 404 -12.74 10.38 18.68
C LYS A 404 -13.14 11.34 19.80
N ARG A 405 -12.61 12.57 19.79
CA ARG A 405 -12.88 13.58 20.83
C ARG A 405 -14.22 14.30 20.62
N THR A 406 -14.62 14.53 19.37
CA THR A 406 -15.72 15.45 19.02
C THR A 406 -17.00 14.75 18.58
N LEU A 407 -16.91 13.54 18.01
CA LEU A 407 -18.09 12.82 17.51
C LEU A 407 -18.67 11.90 18.58
N THR A 408 -20.00 11.76 18.59
CA THR A 408 -20.70 10.92 19.56
C THR A 408 -21.28 9.66 18.92
N ARG A 409 -21.43 8.60 19.72
CA ARG A 409 -22.10 7.37 19.28
C ARG A 409 -23.57 7.60 18.91
N SER A 410 -24.23 8.58 19.54
CA SER A 410 -25.63 8.92 19.25
C SER A 410 -25.77 9.46 17.82
N ASP A 411 -24.89 10.39 17.44
CA ASP A 411 -24.87 10.97 16.10
C ASP A 411 -24.59 9.90 15.04
N LEU A 412 -23.59 9.04 15.29
CA LEU A 412 -23.30 7.92 14.41
C LEU A 412 -24.53 7.01 14.24
N LYS A 413 -25.22 6.64 15.32
CA LYS A 413 -26.43 5.79 15.27
C LYS A 413 -27.55 6.44 14.46
N LYS A 414 -27.73 7.75 14.60
CA LYS A 414 -28.72 8.53 13.85
C LYS A 414 -28.40 8.54 12.35
N VAL A 415 -27.16 8.81 11.99
CA VAL A 415 -26.70 8.83 10.59
C VAL A 415 -26.85 7.44 9.95
N LEU A 416 -26.43 6.37 10.64
CA LEU A 416 -26.59 4.99 10.16
C LEU A 416 -28.07 4.62 9.93
N LYS A 417 -28.95 4.97 10.89
CA LYS A 417 -30.40 4.72 10.77
C LYS A 417 -31.00 5.45 9.57
N ASN A 418 -30.63 6.71 9.36
CA ASN A 418 -31.14 7.52 8.25
C ASN A 418 -30.75 6.95 6.88
N HIS A 419 -29.61 6.27 6.78
CA HIS A 419 -29.14 5.65 5.53
C HIS A 419 -29.45 4.15 5.43
N GLY A 420 -30.12 3.57 6.44
CA GLY A 420 -30.44 2.14 6.48
C GLY A 420 -29.22 1.21 6.59
N VAL A 421 -28.09 1.70 7.11
CA VAL A 421 -26.83 0.95 7.20
C VAL A 421 -26.74 0.20 8.53
N THR A 422 -26.39 -1.08 8.48
CA THR A 422 -25.97 -1.85 9.65
C THR A 422 -24.46 -1.86 9.77
N LEU A 423 -23.98 -1.44 10.94
CA LEU A 423 -22.56 -1.39 11.26
C LEU A 423 -22.21 -2.47 12.28
N ILE A 424 -21.17 -3.25 11.99
CA ILE A 424 -20.60 -4.29 12.85
C ILE A 424 -19.19 -3.83 13.25
N GLY A 425 -19.04 -3.31 14.47
CA GLY A 425 -17.79 -2.77 14.98
C GLY A 425 -17.60 -1.28 14.66
N ALA A 426 -16.39 -0.93 14.20
CA ALA A 426 -15.87 0.42 13.94
C ALA A 426 -15.57 1.29 15.17
N GLY A 427 -14.43 1.99 15.09
CA GLY A 427 -14.09 3.09 15.99
C GLY A 427 -14.76 4.40 15.56
N MET A 428 -14.93 5.33 16.51
CA MET A 428 -15.50 6.66 16.24
C MET A 428 -14.64 7.49 15.27
N ASP A 429 -13.36 7.16 15.10
CA ASP A 429 -12.50 7.80 14.11
C ASP A 429 -12.87 7.49 12.66
N GLU A 430 -13.74 6.50 12.42
CA GLU A 430 -14.20 6.13 11.08
C GLU A 430 -15.65 6.56 10.81
N ALA A 431 -16.27 7.33 11.70
CA ALA A 431 -17.62 7.84 11.50
C ALA A 431 -17.71 8.70 10.20
N PRO A 432 -18.81 8.61 9.42
CA PRO A 432 -18.97 9.34 8.16
C PRO A 432 -18.69 10.85 8.23
N MET A 433 -18.97 11.50 9.36
CA MET A 433 -18.76 12.94 9.61
C MET A 433 -17.28 13.32 9.64
N ALA A 434 -16.37 12.35 9.76
CA ALA A 434 -14.92 12.58 9.72
C ALA A 434 -14.39 12.71 8.28
N TYR A 435 -15.22 12.48 7.27
CA TYR A 435 -14.86 12.44 5.85
C TYR A 435 -15.43 13.63 5.08
N LYS A 436 -14.79 13.99 3.96
CA LYS A 436 -15.33 15.01 3.04
C LYS A 436 -16.61 14.47 2.37
N ASP A 437 -17.36 15.37 1.75
CA ASP A 437 -18.45 14.98 0.86
C ASP A 437 -17.87 14.36 -0.42
N ILE A 438 -18.13 13.06 -0.63
CA ILE A 438 -17.65 12.33 -1.80
C ILE A 438 -18.13 12.93 -3.11
N ASN A 439 -19.32 13.55 -3.14
CA ASN A 439 -19.86 14.14 -4.38
C ASN A 439 -19.01 15.33 -4.85
N ARG A 440 -18.52 16.15 -3.92
CA ARG A 440 -17.59 17.26 -4.22
C ARG A 440 -16.26 16.72 -4.74
N VAL A 441 -15.73 15.67 -4.11
CA VAL A 441 -14.50 15.01 -4.56
C VAL A 441 -14.65 14.48 -5.98
N MET A 442 -15.76 13.82 -6.30
CA MET A 442 -16.06 13.32 -7.65
C MET A 442 -16.22 14.45 -8.67
N ALA A 443 -16.90 15.54 -8.31
CA ALA A 443 -17.09 16.71 -9.17
C ALA A 443 -15.76 17.39 -9.56
N HIS A 444 -14.74 17.32 -8.69
CA HIS A 444 -13.41 17.89 -8.94
C HIS A 444 -12.44 16.99 -9.73
N GLN A 445 -12.89 15.83 -10.22
CA GLN A 445 -12.05 14.89 -10.97
C GLN A 445 -12.72 14.32 -12.23
N THR A 446 -13.71 15.03 -12.77
CA THR A 446 -14.40 14.64 -14.01
C THR A 446 -13.45 14.51 -15.21
N ASP A 447 -12.32 15.23 -15.19
CA ASP A 447 -11.30 15.15 -16.25
C ASP A 447 -10.33 13.96 -16.06
N LEU A 448 -10.41 13.27 -14.92
CA LEU A 448 -9.53 12.16 -14.55
C LEU A 448 -10.19 10.79 -14.77
N ILE A 449 -11.50 10.72 -14.58
CA ILE A 449 -12.27 9.47 -14.62
C ILE A 449 -13.63 9.63 -15.30
N ASP A 450 -14.20 8.50 -15.74
CA ASP A 450 -15.62 8.33 -16.02
C ASP A 450 -16.25 7.45 -14.94
N VAL A 451 -17.47 7.77 -14.51
CA VAL A 451 -18.24 6.93 -13.60
C VAL A 451 -19.03 5.92 -14.42
N VAL A 452 -18.83 4.62 -14.14
CA VAL A 452 -19.48 3.50 -14.85
C VAL A 452 -20.44 2.71 -13.95
N GLY A 453 -20.46 3.02 -12.65
CA GLY A 453 -21.42 2.45 -11.70
C GLY A 453 -21.28 3.06 -10.32
N MET A 454 -22.23 2.76 -9.44
CA MET A 454 -22.27 3.26 -8.07
C MET A 454 -22.45 2.09 -7.11
N PHE A 455 -21.81 2.16 -5.94
CA PHE A 455 -21.94 1.20 -4.85
C PHE A 455 -22.51 1.91 -3.62
N THR A 456 -23.65 1.44 -3.10
CA THR A 456 -24.28 1.97 -1.89
C THR A 456 -24.12 0.97 -0.73
N PRO A 457 -23.37 1.31 0.33
CA PRO A 457 -23.19 0.42 1.48
C PRO A 457 -24.53 0.11 2.18
N LYS A 458 -24.68 -1.13 2.66
CA LYS A 458 -25.85 -1.57 3.44
C LYS A 458 -25.47 -2.28 4.74
N ILE A 459 -24.41 -3.09 4.71
CA ILE A 459 -23.92 -3.81 5.89
C ILE A 459 -22.40 -3.69 5.90
N VAL A 460 -21.86 -3.01 6.90
CA VAL A 460 -20.43 -2.68 6.99
C VAL A 460 -19.84 -3.37 8.20
N ARG A 461 -18.74 -4.11 8.01
CA ARG A 461 -17.95 -4.66 9.10
C ARG A 461 -16.56 -4.01 9.13
N MET A 462 -16.15 -3.58 10.31
CA MET A 462 -14.85 -2.99 10.58
C MET A 462 -14.27 -3.54 11.89
N ASP A 463 -13.01 -3.21 12.17
CA ASP A 463 -12.40 -3.46 13.47
C ASP A 463 -13.10 -2.67 14.59
N LYS A 464 -13.20 -3.25 15.78
CA LYS A 464 -13.92 -2.61 16.91
C LYS A 464 -13.13 -1.46 17.56
N GLY A 465 -11.84 -1.32 17.22
CA GLY A 465 -10.95 -0.27 17.72
C GLY A 465 -10.11 -0.73 18.89
#